data_AF-V8N7J7-F1
#
_entry.id   AF-V8N7J7-F1
#
_cell.length_a   1.000
_cell.length_b   1.000
_cell.length_c   1.000
_cell.angle_alpha   90.00
_cell.angle_beta   90.00
_cell.angle_gamma   90.00
#
_symmetry.space_group_name_H-M   'P 1'
#
loop_
_entity.id
_entity.type
_entity.pdbx_description
1 polymer ?
#
loop_
_entity_poly.entity_id
_entity_poly.type
_entity_poly.pdbx_seq_one_letter_code
_entity_poly.pdbx_strand_id
1 'polypeptide(L)'
;MPLMPESMAVPGTLQPLSEGGCPTAPIEQFIPNLLISPHMLPLTDLEIKFQYRGRPVGAMTISNPHGCRLFHSHLEPTQEQVELFGPVTLEQVRFPSAEAVPNEKQRYYTHQLLDVLDRGLILELQGQDIYAIRLCQCKVFWTGPCAGELAGPNPIEREKKVKLFSLESFLNEMFSGELSWSADSVRLQISHPDLKDKMVLQFKELHQLWQMQQNMSEGGPSSWEMQTGGNGMQQ
;
A
#
# COMPACT_ATOMS: atom_id res chain seq x y z
N MET A 1 62.41 56.65 -42.22
CA MET A 1 63.29 56.72 -41.02
C MET A 1 63.37 58.17 -40.58
N PRO A 2 63.49 58.55 -39.30
CA PRO A 2 63.27 57.81 -38.04
C PRO A 2 62.52 58.64 -36.95
N LEU A 3 62.16 57.98 -35.81
CA LEU A 3 62.20 58.46 -34.39
C LEU A 3 61.47 59.79 -34.03
N MET A 4 60.59 59.96 -33.03
CA MET A 4 60.53 59.51 -31.62
C MET A 4 59.25 60.15 -30.93
N PRO A 5 58.95 60.04 -29.61
CA PRO A 5 57.66 59.55 -29.10
C PRO A 5 56.90 60.49 -28.11
N GLU A 6 55.90 59.89 -27.41
CA GLU A 6 55.30 60.23 -26.10
C GLU A 6 54.48 61.52 -25.91
N SER A 7 53.18 61.39 -25.61
CA SER A 7 52.66 61.40 -24.22
C SER A 7 51.14 61.68 -24.12
N MET A 8 50.51 60.90 -23.22
CA MET A 8 49.36 61.21 -22.33
C MET A 8 47.97 61.59 -22.87
N ALA A 9 46.99 60.70 -22.62
CA ALA A 9 45.65 61.07 -22.14
C ALA A 9 45.03 59.91 -21.33
N VAL A 10 44.23 60.28 -20.33
CA VAL A 10 43.79 59.55 -19.11
C VAL A 10 42.52 58.68 -19.38
N PRO A 11 42.20 57.66 -18.56
CA PRO A 11 41.45 56.48 -18.99
C PRO A 11 39.92 56.65 -18.94
N GLY A 12 39.26 56.15 -20.00
CA GLY A 12 37.81 56.04 -20.09
C GLY A 12 37.27 54.82 -19.36
N THR A 13 36.24 55.06 -18.56
CA THR A 13 35.42 54.11 -17.81
C THR A 13 34.90 52.96 -18.69
N LEU A 14 35.15 51.71 -18.28
CA LEU A 14 34.57 50.51 -18.87
C LEU A 14 33.05 50.46 -18.59
N GLN A 15 32.23 50.51 -19.65
CA GLN A 15 30.82 50.10 -19.59
C GLN A 15 30.73 48.58 -19.81
N PRO A 16 29.96 47.82 -19.02
CA PRO A 16 29.67 46.43 -19.35
C PRO A 16 28.65 46.33 -20.50
N LEU A 17 28.94 45.44 -21.45
CA LEU A 17 28.07 45.03 -22.54
C LEU A 17 26.78 44.37 -22.00
N SER A 18 25.63 44.72 -22.59
CA SER A 18 24.37 43.99 -22.40
C SER A 18 24.51 42.53 -22.82
N GLU A 19 24.28 41.62 -21.88
CA GLU A 19 24.11 40.20 -22.16
C GLU A 19 22.81 39.98 -22.94
N GLY A 20 22.94 39.31 -24.09
CA GLY A 20 21.83 38.87 -24.92
C GLY A 20 20.96 37.87 -24.15
N GLY A 21 19.68 38.18 -24.04
CA GLY A 21 18.67 37.29 -23.48
C GLY A 21 18.57 35.99 -24.29
N CYS A 22 18.86 34.88 -23.63
CA CYS A 22 18.37 33.57 -24.04
C CYS A 22 16.84 33.56 -23.81
N PRO A 23 15.99 33.18 -24.78
CA PRO A 23 14.56 33.07 -24.52
C PRO A 23 14.33 31.87 -23.60
N THR A 24 14.21 32.14 -22.30
CA THR A 24 13.53 31.27 -21.36
C THR A 24 12.06 31.22 -21.76
N ALA A 25 11.68 30.17 -22.51
CA ALA A 25 10.27 29.86 -22.67
C ALA A 25 9.63 29.72 -21.28
N PRO A 26 8.47 30.34 -20.99
CA PRO A 26 7.91 30.31 -19.65
C PRO A 26 7.40 28.90 -19.36
N ILE A 27 8.00 28.26 -18.36
CA ILE A 27 7.51 27.00 -17.76
C ILE A 27 6.06 27.18 -17.24
N GLU A 28 5.61 28.43 -17.05
CA GLU A 28 4.23 28.79 -16.68
C GLU A 28 3.16 28.48 -17.74
N GLN A 29 3.49 28.19 -19.01
CA GLN A 29 2.48 27.93 -20.04
C GLN A 29 2.02 26.47 -20.15
N PHE A 30 2.76 25.52 -19.55
CA PHE A 30 2.34 24.11 -19.54
C PHE A 30 1.23 23.85 -18.53
N ILE A 31 1.28 24.53 -17.38
CA ILE A 31 0.36 24.37 -16.27
C ILE A 31 -1.11 24.73 -16.62
N PRO A 32 -1.42 25.86 -17.30
CA PRO A 32 -2.79 26.21 -17.67
C PRO A 32 -3.41 25.24 -18.66
N ASN A 33 -2.63 24.69 -19.60
CA ASN A 33 -3.14 23.79 -20.64
C ASN A 33 -3.56 22.42 -20.08
N LEU A 34 -2.89 21.95 -19.02
CA LEU A 34 -3.29 20.74 -18.29
C LEU A 34 -4.65 20.89 -17.61
N LEU A 35 -5.05 22.11 -17.25
CA LEU A 35 -6.37 22.41 -16.67
C LEU A 35 -7.46 22.58 -17.74
N ILE A 36 -7.09 23.02 -18.95
CA ILE A 36 -8.05 23.29 -20.05
C ILE A 36 -8.56 21.99 -20.70
N SER A 37 -7.75 20.93 -20.74
CA SER A 37 -8.21 19.58 -21.11
C SER A 37 -7.29 18.51 -20.53
N PRO A 38 -7.45 18.17 -19.24
CA PRO A 38 -6.67 17.13 -18.58
C PRO A 38 -6.67 15.83 -19.40
N HIS A 39 -7.81 15.49 -20.01
CA HIS A 39 -8.09 14.27 -20.77
C HIS A 39 -7.17 14.03 -21.99
N MET A 40 -6.35 15.01 -22.38
CA MET A 40 -5.42 14.90 -23.51
C MET A 40 -4.11 14.19 -23.17
N LEU A 41 -3.83 13.93 -21.88
CA LEU A 41 -2.71 13.11 -21.47
C LEU A 41 -3.16 11.66 -21.24
N PRO A 42 -2.63 10.68 -21.99
CA PRO A 42 -2.91 9.26 -21.76
C PRO A 42 -2.12 8.78 -20.53
N LEU A 43 -2.49 9.27 -19.35
CA LEU A 43 -1.92 8.85 -18.08
C LEU A 43 -2.53 7.50 -17.68
N THR A 44 -1.97 6.44 -18.25
CA THR A 44 -2.40 5.06 -17.99
C THR A 44 -1.37 4.27 -17.17
N ASP A 45 -0.20 4.88 -16.90
CA ASP A 45 0.87 4.26 -16.15
C ASP A 45 0.53 4.15 -14.66
N LEU A 46 0.50 2.93 -14.15
CA LEU A 46 0.36 2.63 -12.73
C LEU A 46 1.61 1.89 -12.22
N GLU A 47 2.34 2.50 -11.30
CA GLU A 47 3.44 1.84 -10.59
C GLU A 47 2.89 1.04 -9.41
N ILE A 48 3.05 -0.27 -9.45
CA ILE A 48 2.55 -1.22 -8.44
C ILE A 48 3.74 -1.75 -7.65
N LYS A 49 3.73 -1.53 -6.33
CA LYS A 49 4.75 -2.01 -5.39
C LYS A 49 4.15 -3.00 -4.41
N PHE A 50 4.70 -4.20 -4.37
CA PHE A 50 4.29 -5.27 -3.46
C PHE A 50 5.18 -5.31 -2.23
N GLN A 51 4.55 -5.44 -1.06
CA GLN A 51 5.26 -5.48 0.22
C GLN A 51 4.63 -6.53 1.16
N TYR A 52 5.46 -7.43 1.69
CA TYR A 52 5.04 -8.40 2.72
C TYR A 52 5.64 -8.01 4.07
N ARG A 53 4.78 -7.63 5.03
CA ARG A 53 5.16 -7.21 6.39
C ARG A 53 6.28 -6.14 6.39
N GLY A 54 6.12 -5.10 5.57
CA GLY A 54 7.11 -4.03 5.49
C GLY A 54 8.32 -4.32 4.59
N ARG A 55 8.45 -5.53 4.02
CA ARG A 55 9.56 -5.87 3.10
C ARG A 55 9.12 -5.82 1.64
N PRO A 56 9.78 -5.08 0.75
CA PRO A 56 9.45 -5.08 -0.67
C PRO A 56 9.70 -6.47 -1.26
N VAL A 57 8.77 -6.94 -2.09
CA VAL A 57 8.85 -8.26 -2.73
C VAL A 57 8.73 -8.20 -4.25
N GLY A 58 8.39 -7.04 -4.81
CA GLY A 58 8.34 -6.81 -6.24
C GLY A 58 7.80 -5.43 -6.54
N ALA A 59 8.13 -4.91 -7.72
CA ALA A 59 7.55 -3.70 -8.26
C ALA A 59 7.44 -3.82 -9.78
N MET A 60 6.45 -3.17 -10.38
CA MET A 60 6.28 -3.12 -11.82
C MET A 60 5.47 -1.88 -12.20
N THR A 61 5.56 -1.51 -13.47
CA THR A 61 4.70 -0.48 -14.07
C THR A 61 3.84 -1.15 -15.13
N ILE A 62 2.56 -0.84 -15.12
CA ILE A 62 1.60 -1.25 -16.14
C ILE A 62 1.06 0.00 -16.84
N SER A 63 0.67 -0.12 -18.10
CA SER A 63 0.20 1.02 -18.92
C SER A 63 -1.17 0.76 -19.55
N ASN A 64 -1.88 -0.29 -19.11
CA ASN A 64 -3.15 -0.70 -19.69
C ASN A 64 -4.24 0.37 -19.42
N PRO A 65 -4.90 0.92 -20.46
CA PRO A 65 -5.89 1.99 -20.30
C PRO A 65 -7.16 1.57 -19.56
N HIS A 66 -7.43 0.27 -19.42
CA HIS A 66 -8.53 -0.26 -18.61
C HIS A 66 -8.13 -0.47 -17.14
N GLY A 67 -6.83 -0.39 -16.83
CA GLY A 67 -6.26 -0.70 -15.53
C GLY A 67 -5.88 -2.17 -15.38
N CYS A 68 -5.98 -2.70 -14.16
CA CYS A 68 -5.51 -4.04 -13.82
C CYS A 68 -6.35 -4.78 -12.79
N ARG A 69 -6.06 -6.07 -12.66
CA ARG A 69 -6.53 -6.92 -11.58
C ARG A 69 -5.34 -7.45 -10.79
N LEU A 70 -5.28 -7.12 -9.50
CA LEU A 70 -4.31 -7.65 -8.55
C LEU A 70 -4.87 -8.96 -7.96
N PHE A 71 -4.22 -10.10 -8.20
CA PHE A 71 -4.75 -11.42 -7.78
C PHE A 71 -3.66 -12.45 -7.48
N HIS A 72 -4.04 -13.59 -6.92
CA HIS A 72 -3.16 -14.75 -6.82
C HIS A 72 -3.94 -16.03 -7.10
N SER A 73 -3.77 -16.60 -8.29
CA SER A 73 -4.37 -17.88 -8.70
C SER A 73 -3.74 -18.39 -9.98
N HIS A 74 -3.81 -19.70 -10.21
CA HIS A 74 -3.48 -20.31 -11.50
C HIS A 74 -4.64 -20.27 -12.50
N LEU A 75 -5.81 -19.78 -12.08
CA LEU A 75 -6.98 -19.60 -12.94
C LEU A 75 -6.84 -18.33 -13.77
N GLU A 76 -6.97 -18.48 -15.08
CA GLU A 76 -7.03 -17.37 -16.02
C GLU A 76 -8.49 -16.94 -16.23
N PRO A 77 -8.79 -15.63 -16.29
CA PRO A 77 -10.14 -15.15 -16.52
C PRO A 77 -10.59 -15.47 -17.95
N THR A 78 -11.77 -16.07 -18.07
CA THR A 78 -12.43 -16.30 -19.36
C THR A 78 -13.61 -15.35 -19.54
N GLN A 79 -14.06 -15.15 -20.79
CA GLN A 79 -15.18 -14.26 -21.09
C GLN A 79 -16.49 -14.67 -20.38
N GLU A 80 -16.65 -15.95 -20.09
CA GLU A 80 -17.81 -16.51 -19.38
C GLU A 80 -17.76 -16.26 -17.86
N GLN A 81 -16.58 -15.94 -17.32
CA GLN A 81 -16.34 -15.79 -15.88
C GLN A 81 -16.08 -14.34 -15.47
N VAL A 82 -16.51 -13.38 -16.29
CA VAL A 82 -16.32 -11.93 -16.04
C VAL A 82 -16.96 -11.48 -14.73
N GLU A 83 -18.09 -12.06 -14.31
CA GLU A 83 -18.70 -11.75 -13.02
C GLU A 83 -17.83 -12.18 -11.81
N LEU A 84 -17.02 -13.23 -11.99
CA LEU A 84 -16.16 -13.78 -10.94
C LEU A 84 -14.82 -13.06 -10.88
N PHE A 85 -14.16 -12.90 -12.03
CA PHE A 85 -12.78 -12.41 -12.12
C PHE A 85 -12.67 -10.99 -12.68
N GLY A 86 -13.76 -10.38 -13.14
CA GLY A 86 -13.75 -9.10 -13.84
C GLY A 86 -13.44 -9.21 -15.33
N PRO A 87 -13.38 -8.06 -16.03
CA PRO A 87 -13.13 -8.03 -17.47
C PRO A 87 -11.78 -8.63 -17.85
N VAL A 88 -11.77 -9.43 -18.93
CA VAL A 88 -10.54 -10.01 -19.50
C VAL A 88 -9.59 -8.97 -20.13
N THR A 89 -10.07 -7.75 -20.34
CA THR A 89 -9.30 -6.63 -20.91
C THR A 89 -8.33 -5.99 -19.92
N LEU A 90 -8.46 -6.29 -18.63
CA LEU A 90 -7.59 -5.77 -17.58
C LEU A 90 -6.21 -6.45 -17.62
N GLU A 91 -5.17 -5.70 -17.25
CA GLU A 91 -3.84 -6.26 -17.02
C GLU A 91 -3.89 -7.24 -15.84
N GLN A 92 -3.42 -8.47 -16.04
CA GLN A 92 -3.48 -9.52 -15.03
C GLN A 92 -2.21 -9.50 -14.17
N VAL A 93 -2.28 -8.80 -13.04
CA VAL A 93 -1.11 -8.58 -12.16
C VAL A 93 -1.14 -9.55 -10.98
N ARG A 94 -0.20 -10.49 -10.99
CA ARG A 94 -0.10 -11.53 -9.95
C ARG A 94 0.70 -11.05 -8.74
N PHE A 95 0.20 -11.32 -7.53
CA PHE A 95 1.00 -11.19 -6.32
C PHE A 95 2.19 -12.16 -6.33
N PRO A 96 3.41 -11.72 -5.94
CA PRO A 96 4.57 -12.60 -5.83
C PRO A 96 4.33 -13.79 -4.88
N SER A 97 4.89 -14.96 -5.19
CA SER A 97 4.81 -16.13 -4.29
C SER A 97 5.41 -15.83 -2.91
N ALA A 98 4.85 -16.45 -1.87
CA ALA A 98 5.37 -16.35 -0.51
C ALA A 98 6.59 -17.26 -0.27
N GLU A 99 7.03 -18.07 -1.25
CA GLU A 99 8.18 -18.98 -1.13
C GLU A 99 9.46 -18.29 -0.67
N ALA A 100 9.72 -17.08 -1.16
CA ALA A 100 10.90 -16.28 -0.82
C ALA A 100 10.85 -15.69 0.60
N VAL A 101 9.73 -15.85 1.33
CA VAL A 101 9.60 -15.37 2.71
C VAL A 101 10.40 -16.28 3.65
N PRO A 102 11.46 -15.77 4.34
CA PRO A 102 12.34 -16.62 5.15
C PRO A 102 11.68 -17.13 6.42
N ASN A 103 10.82 -16.31 7.04
CA ASN A 103 10.15 -16.66 8.28
C ASN A 103 8.98 -17.62 7.98
N GLU A 104 9.08 -18.86 8.46
CA GLU A 104 8.10 -19.92 8.15
C GLU A 104 6.68 -19.56 8.58
N LYS A 105 6.50 -19.00 9.78
CA LYS A 105 5.19 -18.55 10.28
C LYS A 105 4.60 -17.44 9.39
N GLN A 106 5.42 -16.46 9.02
CA GLN A 106 5.00 -15.41 8.09
C GLN A 106 4.62 -16.01 6.73
N ARG A 107 5.48 -16.87 6.17
CA ARG A 107 5.25 -17.53 4.89
C ARG A 107 3.92 -18.28 4.88
N TYR A 108 3.63 -19.06 5.93
CA TYR A 108 2.37 -19.77 6.10
C TYR A 108 1.16 -18.82 6.05
N TYR A 109 1.15 -17.73 6.83
CA TYR A 109 0.04 -16.79 6.80
C TYR A 109 -0.02 -16.00 5.48
N THR A 110 1.10 -15.64 4.86
CA THR A 110 1.07 -14.99 3.56
C THR A 110 0.44 -15.93 2.52
N HIS A 111 0.79 -17.23 2.50
CA HIS A 111 0.13 -18.20 1.63
C HIS A 111 -1.38 -18.26 1.86
N GLN A 112 -1.82 -18.40 3.11
CA GLN A 112 -3.26 -18.44 3.44
C GLN A 112 -4.03 -17.18 3.01
N LEU A 113 -3.35 -16.02 2.96
CA LEU A 113 -3.94 -14.78 2.46
C LEU A 113 -4.03 -14.80 0.93
N LEU A 114 -2.96 -15.26 0.27
CA LEU A 114 -2.91 -15.39 -1.19
C LEU A 114 -3.92 -16.43 -1.71
N ASP A 115 -4.19 -17.51 -0.96
CA ASP A 115 -5.15 -18.58 -1.30
C ASP A 115 -6.60 -18.11 -1.42
N VAL A 116 -6.92 -16.89 -0.98
CA VAL A 116 -8.27 -16.33 -1.05
C VAL A 116 -8.31 -15.02 -1.85
N LEU A 117 -7.27 -14.79 -2.67
CA LEU A 117 -7.14 -13.67 -3.60
C LEU A 117 -7.42 -14.06 -5.07
N ASP A 118 -8.02 -15.21 -5.35
CA ASP A 118 -8.21 -15.67 -6.74
C ASP A 118 -9.00 -14.70 -7.60
N ARG A 119 -10.11 -14.19 -7.07
CA ARG A 119 -10.96 -13.18 -7.73
C ARG A 119 -10.26 -11.81 -7.81
N GLY A 120 -9.42 -11.51 -6.82
CA GLY A 120 -8.56 -10.33 -6.82
C GLY A 120 -9.22 -9.00 -6.46
N LEU A 121 -8.47 -7.93 -6.71
CA LEU A 121 -8.86 -6.53 -6.56
C LEU A 121 -8.63 -5.83 -7.90
N ILE A 122 -9.67 -5.25 -8.47
CA ILE A 122 -9.58 -4.50 -9.71
C ILE A 122 -9.19 -3.06 -9.39
N LEU A 123 -8.26 -2.52 -10.15
CA LEU A 123 -7.95 -1.10 -10.27
C LEU A 123 -8.35 -0.67 -11.67
N GLU A 124 -9.41 0.10 -11.81
CA GLU A 124 -9.96 0.56 -13.08
C GLU A 124 -9.59 2.03 -13.30
N LEU A 125 -9.16 2.35 -14.51
CA LEU A 125 -9.03 3.72 -14.98
C LEU A 125 -10.33 4.13 -15.67
N GLN A 126 -10.95 5.20 -15.19
CA GLN A 126 -12.12 5.79 -15.83
C GLN A 126 -11.85 7.29 -16.05
N GLY A 127 -11.57 7.65 -17.31
CA GLY A 127 -11.01 8.97 -17.61
C GLY A 127 -9.61 9.08 -17.02
N GLN A 128 -9.45 9.93 -16.01
CA GLN A 128 -8.18 10.14 -15.30
C GLN A 128 -8.30 9.89 -13.80
N ASP A 129 -9.38 9.21 -13.41
CA ASP A 129 -9.64 8.79 -12.06
C ASP A 129 -9.32 7.30 -11.92
N ILE A 130 -8.82 6.92 -10.75
CA ILE A 130 -8.55 5.53 -10.40
C ILE A 130 -9.64 5.06 -9.46
N TYR A 131 -10.25 3.92 -9.79
CA TYR A 131 -11.25 3.26 -8.96
C TYR A 131 -10.78 1.87 -8.54
N ALA A 132 -11.22 1.43 -7.36
CA ALA A 132 -11.05 0.05 -6.91
C ALA A 132 -12.39 -0.69 -6.86
N ILE A 133 -12.37 -1.97 -7.23
CA ILE A 133 -13.49 -2.89 -7.07
C ILE A 133 -12.95 -4.19 -6.47
N ARG A 134 -13.35 -4.49 -5.23
CA ARG A 134 -12.89 -5.70 -4.52
C ARG A 134 -13.75 -6.91 -4.88
N LEU A 135 -13.12 -7.95 -5.44
CA LEU A 135 -13.78 -9.23 -5.74
C LEU A 135 -13.27 -10.38 -4.86
N CYS A 136 -12.16 -10.23 -4.15
CA CYS A 136 -11.56 -11.26 -3.30
C CYS A 136 -12.22 -11.40 -1.93
N GLN A 137 -12.02 -12.56 -1.28
CA GLN A 137 -12.51 -12.81 0.08
C GLN A 137 -11.74 -12.00 1.12
N CYS A 138 -10.45 -11.74 0.89
CA CYS A 138 -9.63 -10.87 1.73
C CYS A 138 -10.29 -9.53 1.99
N LYS A 139 -10.16 -9.01 3.22
CA LYS A 139 -10.51 -7.62 3.52
C LYS A 139 -9.40 -6.72 2.99
N VAL A 140 -9.77 -5.73 2.19
CA VAL A 140 -8.86 -4.73 1.65
C VAL A 140 -9.16 -3.41 2.32
N PHE A 141 -8.15 -2.83 2.96
CA PHE A 141 -8.18 -1.48 3.51
C PHE A 141 -7.33 -0.57 2.65
N TRP A 142 -7.63 0.72 2.63
CA TRP A 142 -6.87 1.65 1.81
C TRP A 142 -6.69 3.02 2.47
N THR A 143 -5.63 3.71 2.06
CA THR A 143 -5.41 5.14 2.35
C THR A 143 -4.96 5.81 1.07
N GLY A 144 -5.38 7.04 0.83
CA GLY A 144 -5.01 7.77 -0.38
C GLY A 144 -5.79 9.08 -0.52
N PRO A 145 -5.60 9.81 -1.64
CA PRO A 145 -6.11 11.17 -1.80
C PRO A 145 -7.64 11.29 -1.71
N CYS A 146 -8.39 10.31 -2.22
CA CYS A 146 -9.85 10.31 -2.10
C CYS A 146 -10.36 9.60 -0.83
N ALA A 147 -9.48 9.20 0.09
CA ALA A 147 -9.91 8.62 1.36
C ALA A 147 -10.47 9.76 2.22
N GLY A 148 -11.75 9.69 2.58
CA GLY A 148 -12.33 10.64 3.52
C GLY A 148 -11.63 10.61 4.88
N GLU A 149 -11.82 11.67 5.67
CA GLU A 149 -11.34 11.76 7.05
C GLU A 149 -12.11 10.80 7.97
N LEU A 150 -11.76 9.51 7.92
CA LEU A 150 -12.34 8.49 8.77
C LEU A 150 -11.41 8.19 9.93
N ALA A 151 -11.96 8.26 11.15
CA ALA A 151 -11.29 7.75 12.34
C ALA A 151 -11.27 6.22 12.31
N GLY A 152 -10.27 5.63 11.65
CA GLY A 152 -10.03 4.18 11.66
C GLY A 152 -9.68 3.58 10.30
N PRO A 153 -9.66 2.23 10.20
CA PRO A 153 -9.39 1.55 8.93
C PRO A 153 -10.48 1.86 7.90
N ASN A 154 -10.11 2.14 6.66
CA ASN A 154 -11.03 2.44 5.56
C ASN A 154 -11.16 1.19 4.65
N PRO A 155 -12.16 0.31 4.86
CA PRO A 155 -12.32 -0.91 4.08
C PRO A 155 -12.98 -0.65 2.72
N ILE A 156 -12.52 -1.36 1.69
CA ILE A 156 -13.23 -1.48 0.42
C ILE A 156 -14.28 -2.58 0.56
N GLU A 157 -15.55 -2.18 0.50
CA GLU A 157 -16.67 -3.11 0.45
C GLU A 157 -16.61 -3.98 -0.82
N ARG A 158 -16.98 -5.25 -0.68
CA ARG A 158 -16.93 -6.19 -1.81
C ARG A 158 -17.94 -5.78 -2.88
N GLU A 159 -17.55 -5.87 -4.15
CA GLU A 159 -18.39 -5.56 -5.32
C GLU A 159 -18.92 -4.12 -5.36
N LYS A 160 -18.39 -3.22 -4.51
CA LYS A 160 -18.64 -1.78 -4.58
C LYS A 160 -17.44 -1.07 -5.21
N LYS A 161 -17.74 -0.14 -6.12
CA LYS A 161 -16.75 0.73 -6.77
C LYS A 161 -16.41 1.90 -5.85
N VAL A 162 -15.12 2.09 -5.58
CA VAL A 162 -14.60 3.14 -4.71
C VAL A 162 -13.58 3.99 -5.47
N LYS A 163 -13.76 5.32 -5.49
CA LYS A 163 -12.78 6.23 -6.10
C LYS A 163 -11.55 6.34 -5.18
N LEU A 164 -10.37 6.03 -5.71
CA LEU A 164 -9.11 6.08 -4.97
C LEU A 164 -8.34 7.39 -5.22
N PHE A 165 -8.44 7.90 -6.45
CA PHE A 165 -7.71 9.07 -6.91
C PHE A 165 -8.51 9.81 -7.99
N SER A 166 -8.38 11.14 -8.02
CA SER A 166 -8.85 11.97 -9.12
C SER A 166 -7.78 12.96 -9.54
N LEU A 167 -7.44 12.96 -10.83
CA LEU A 167 -6.46 13.90 -11.36
C LEU A 167 -6.97 15.35 -11.28
N GLU A 168 -8.26 15.57 -11.51
CA GLU A 168 -8.86 16.91 -11.43
C GLU A 168 -8.70 17.49 -10.02
N SER A 169 -9.11 16.73 -8.99
CA SER A 169 -8.95 17.16 -7.59
C SER A 169 -7.49 17.39 -7.24
N PHE A 170 -6.61 16.49 -7.68
CA PHE A 170 -5.16 16.62 -7.47
C PHE A 170 -4.58 17.90 -8.06
N LEU A 171 -4.92 18.21 -9.32
CA LEU A 171 -4.43 19.42 -9.99
C LEU A 171 -4.97 20.69 -9.31
N ASN A 172 -6.26 20.70 -8.96
CA ASN A 172 -6.89 21.83 -8.26
C ASN A 172 -6.20 22.12 -6.92
N GLU A 173 -5.96 21.09 -6.11
CA GLU A 173 -5.25 21.23 -4.83
C GLU A 173 -3.80 21.69 -5.03
N MET A 174 -3.07 21.08 -5.97
CA MET A 174 -1.68 21.43 -6.27
C MET A 174 -1.51 22.91 -6.65
N PHE A 175 -2.44 23.48 -7.41
CA PHE A 175 -2.38 24.90 -7.81
C PHE A 175 -2.97 25.85 -6.78
N SER A 176 -3.87 25.39 -5.91
CA SER A 176 -4.43 26.21 -4.82
C SER A 176 -3.41 26.54 -3.72
N GLY A 177 -2.30 25.80 -3.65
CA GLY A 177 -1.26 25.99 -2.62
C GLY A 177 -1.62 25.37 -1.27
N GLU A 178 -2.80 24.75 -1.12
CA GLU A 178 -3.17 23.91 0.01
C GLU A 178 -2.50 22.53 -0.13
N LEU A 179 -1.17 22.48 0.04
CA LEU A 179 -0.40 21.23 0.09
C LEU A 179 -0.65 20.51 1.43
N SER A 180 -1.88 20.03 1.65
CA SER A 180 -2.21 19.09 2.73
C SER A 180 -1.92 17.63 2.34
N TRP A 181 -1.79 17.37 1.04
CA TRP A 181 -1.40 16.06 0.52
C TRP A 181 0.10 15.87 0.64
N SER A 182 0.50 14.75 1.25
CA SER A 182 1.75 14.14 0.80
C SER A 182 1.44 13.51 -0.56
N ALA A 183 2.39 13.53 -1.49
CA ALA A 183 2.37 12.89 -2.82
C ALA A 183 2.27 11.36 -2.74
N ASP A 184 1.46 10.87 -1.81
CA ASP A 184 1.49 9.53 -1.32
C ASP A 184 0.71 8.66 -2.28
N SER A 185 1.43 7.65 -2.76
CA SER A 185 0.85 6.47 -3.39
C SER A 185 -0.37 5.98 -2.60
N VAL A 186 -1.46 5.64 -3.32
CA VAL A 186 -2.58 4.92 -2.72
C VAL A 186 -2.05 3.62 -2.10
N ARG A 187 -2.21 3.47 -0.80
CA ARG A 187 -1.75 2.29 -0.07
C ARG A 187 -2.90 1.33 0.14
N LEU A 188 -2.74 0.11 -0.36
CA LEU A 188 -3.70 -0.98 -0.20
C LEU A 188 -3.14 -1.98 0.83
N GLN A 189 -3.93 -2.28 1.86
CA GLN A 189 -3.60 -3.22 2.92
C GLN A 189 -4.57 -4.40 2.88
N ILE A 190 -4.05 -5.56 2.50
CA ILE A 190 -4.84 -6.79 2.40
C ILE A 190 -4.66 -7.60 3.68
N SER A 191 -5.77 -8.09 4.23
CA SER A 191 -5.79 -8.92 5.43
C SER A 191 -6.74 -10.10 5.25
N HIS A 192 -6.50 -11.18 6.00
CA HIS A 192 -7.43 -12.31 5.98
C HIS A 192 -8.83 -11.87 6.43
N PRO A 193 -9.90 -12.45 5.83
CA PRO A 193 -11.27 -12.11 6.19
C PRO A 193 -11.54 -12.25 7.69
N ASP A 194 -10.94 -13.26 8.33
CA ASP A 194 -11.22 -13.65 9.72
C ASP A 194 -9.96 -13.62 10.60
N LEU A 195 -8.95 -12.82 10.26
CA LEU A 195 -7.69 -12.80 11.04
C LEU A 195 -7.94 -12.46 12.51
N LYS A 196 -8.82 -11.49 12.75
CA LYS A 196 -9.20 -11.06 14.10
C LYS A 196 -9.87 -12.22 14.85
N ASP A 197 -10.79 -12.93 14.20
CA ASP A 197 -11.51 -14.04 14.81
C ASP A 197 -10.56 -15.22 15.10
N LYS A 198 -9.66 -15.55 14.17
CA LYS A 198 -8.61 -16.54 14.39
C LYS A 198 -7.66 -16.13 15.53
N MET A 199 -7.24 -14.88 15.60
CA MET A 199 -6.40 -14.39 16.71
C MET A 199 -7.13 -14.44 18.05
N VAL A 200 -8.41 -14.09 18.09
CA VAL A 200 -9.24 -14.20 19.30
C VAL A 200 -9.37 -15.67 19.73
N LEU A 201 -9.57 -16.59 18.79
CA LEU A 201 -9.60 -18.03 19.07
C LEU A 201 -8.26 -18.53 19.61
N GLN A 202 -7.14 -18.17 18.99
CA GLN A 202 -5.82 -18.53 19.50
C GLN A 202 -5.57 -17.96 20.91
N PHE A 203 -6.01 -16.74 21.18
CA PHE A 203 -5.88 -16.16 22.52
C PHE A 203 -6.74 -16.92 23.55
N LYS A 204 -7.95 -17.35 23.18
CA LYS A 204 -8.81 -18.20 24.02
C LYS A 204 -8.16 -19.56 24.30
N GLU A 205 -7.58 -20.21 23.29
CA GLU A 205 -6.86 -21.48 23.46
C GLU A 205 -5.64 -21.32 24.38
N LEU A 206 -4.83 -20.29 24.19
CA LEU A 206 -3.69 -19.99 25.05
C LEU A 206 -4.12 -19.74 26.50
N HIS A 207 -5.21 -19.00 26.69
CA HIS A 207 -5.78 -18.76 28.01
C HIS A 207 -6.24 -20.05 28.68
N GLN A 208 -6.90 -20.96 27.94
CA GLN A 208 -7.29 -22.27 28.46
C GLN A 208 -6.08 -23.12 28.87
N LEU A 209 -5.03 -23.18 28.05
CA LEU A 209 -3.81 -23.91 28.38
C LEU A 209 -3.14 -23.35 29.64
N TRP A 210 -3.08 -22.02 29.75
CA TRP A 210 -2.57 -21.36 30.94
C TRP A 210 -3.39 -21.70 32.20
N GLN A 211 -4.72 -21.69 32.11
CA GLN A 211 -5.60 -22.11 33.20
C GLN A 211 -5.39 -23.58 33.61
N MET A 212 -5.22 -24.48 32.63
CA MET A 212 -4.94 -25.90 32.90
C MET A 212 -3.62 -26.08 33.65
N GLN A 213 -2.60 -25.29 33.34
CA GLN A 213 -1.31 -25.35 34.02
C GLN A 213 -1.40 -24.86 35.48
N GLN A 214 -2.21 -23.82 35.75
CA GLN A 214 -2.43 -23.35 37.13
C GLN A 214 -3.25 -24.35 37.96
N ASN A 215 -4.23 -25.00 37.36
CA ASN A 215 -5.09 -25.97 38.06
C ASN A 215 -4.35 -27.28 38.42
N MET A 216 -3.20 -27.57 37.79
CA MET A 216 -2.34 -28.70 38.15
C MET A 216 -1.33 -28.38 39.27
N SER A 217 -1.14 -27.10 39.65
CA SER A 217 -0.22 -26.70 40.72
C SER A 217 -0.84 -26.56 42.11
N GLU A 218 -2.18 -26.61 42.25
CA GLU A 218 -2.87 -26.54 43.56
C GLU A 218 -3.28 -27.91 44.13
N GLY A 219 -2.97 -29.02 43.46
CA GLY A 219 -3.26 -30.38 43.91
C GLY A 219 -2.08 -31.14 44.52
N GLY A 220 -1.40 -30.57 45.52
CA GLY A 220 -0.39 -31.31 46.29
C GLY A 220 -1.05 -32.22 47.34
N PRO A 221 -0.67 -33.51 47.48
CA PRO A 221 -1.23 -34.36 48.54
C PRO A 221 -0.65 -33.97 49.89
N SER A 222 -1.43 -33.30 50.73
CA SER A 222 -1.14 -33.17 52.16
C SER A 222 -1.70 -34.38 52.91
N SER A 223 -0.88 -35.43 53.06
CA SER A 223 -1.11 -36.44 54.10
C SER A 223 0.22 -36.99 54.60
N TRP A 224 0.73 -36.38 55.66
CA TRP A 224 1.58 -37.04 56.64
C TRP A 224 0.85 -37.02 57.99
N GLU A 225 -0.31 -37.67 58.11
CA GLU A 225 -0.84 -37.92 59.46
C GLU A 225 0.06 -38.97 60.15
N MET A 226 0.99 -38.48 60.95
CA MET A 226 1.81 -39.27 61.87
C MET A 226 0.88 -39.99 62.87
N GLN A 227 0.73 -41.31 62.69
CA GLN A 227 0.15 -42.18 63.71
C GLN A 227 1.11 -42.23 64.91
N THR A 228 0.75 -41.51 65.97
CA THR A 228 1.35 -41.68 67.29
C THR A 228 0.78 -42.96 67.91
N GLY A 229 1.65 -43.96 68.11
CA GLY A 229 1.30 -45.23 68.71
C GLY A 229 0.76 -45.06 70.13
N GLY A 230 -0.45 -45.56 70.35
CA GLY A 230 -1.06 -45.65 71.67
C GLY A 230 -0.33 -46.67 72.54
N ASN A 231 0.15 -46.20 73.69
CA ASN A 231 0.62 -47.04 74.77
C ASN A 231 -0.59 -47.32 75.70
N GLY A 232 -1.05 -48.57 75.72
CA GLY A 232 -2.27 -48.99 76.42
C GLY A 232 -2.10 -50.38 77.04
N MET A 233 -1.27 -50.42 78.07
CA MET A 233 -1.28 -51.31 79.23
C MET A 233 -2.43 -52.33 79.30
N GLN A 234 -2.12 -53.63 79.31
CA GLN A 234 -2.97 -54.65 79.91
C GLN A 234 -2.16 -55.88 80.35
N GLN A 235 -2.13 -56.02 81.68
CA GLN A 235 -2.01 -57.21 82.54
C GLN A 235 -0.94 -58.25 82.26
#